data_AF-A0A1J5E6K9-F1
#
_entry.id   AF-A0A1J5E6K9-F1
#
_cell.length_a   1.000
_cell.length_b   1.000
_cell.length_c   1.000
_cell.angle_alpha   90.00
_cell.angle_beta   90.00
_cell.angle_gamma   90.00
#
_symmetry.space_group_name_H-M   'P 1'
#
loop_
_entity.id
_entity.type
_entity.pdbx_description
1 polymer ?
#
loop_
_entity_poly.entity_id
_entity_poly.type
_entity_poly.pdbx_seq_one_letter_code
_entity_poly.pdbx_strand_id
1 'polypeptide(L)'
;MDDHVARCHLVASVLAADGRVTPDERAFLNQMMQSLGLDANQQDEVMHFEGADEAIAQVRNLPVESRRIVLDEVVQAALADGKLGALEMAVVQRITAALALDN
;
A
#
# COMPACT_ATOMS: atom_id res chain seq x y z
N MET A 1 -12.62 -5.15 6.91
CA MET A 1 -11.96 -4.18 6.03
C MET A 1 -12.22 -4.56 4.58
N ASP A 2 -12.44 -3.58 3.72
CA ASP A 2 -12.62 -3.76 2.27
C ASP A 2 -11.28 -4.06 1.57
N ASP A 3 -11.28 -4.81 0.46
CA ASP A 3 -10.06 -5.19 -0.25
C ASP A 3 -9.31 -4.00 -0.85
N HIS A 4 -10.05 -2.98 -1.33
CA HIS A 4 -9.46 -1.76 -1.85
C HIS A 4 -8.85 -0.91 -0.73
N VAL A 5 -9.49 -0.88 0.45
CA VAL A 5 -8.95 -0.21 1.64
C VAL A 5 -7.65 -0.88 2.09
N ALA A 6 -7.65 -2.22 2.20
CA ALA A 6 -6.46 -2.97 2.56
C ALA A 6 -5.30 -2.73 1.57
N ARG A 7 -5.60 -2.69 0.28
CA ARG A 7 -4.63 -2.38 -0.77
C ARG A 7 -4.02 -0.99 -0.63
N CYS A 8 -4.84 0.03 -0.40
CA CYS A 8 -4.37 1.38 -0.14
C CYS A 8 -3.53 1.49 1.14
N HIS A 9 -3.86 0.74 2.20
CA HIS A 9 -3.03 0.69 3.41
C HIS A 9 -1.64 0.13 3.16
N LEU A 10 -1.50 -0.91 2.33
CA LEU A 10 -0.18 -1.46 2.00
C LEU A 10 0.67 -0.44 1.24
N VAL A 11 0.07 0.29 0.31
CA VAL A 11 0.73 1.39 -0.40
C VAL A 11 1.11 2.51 0.55
N ALA A 12 0.19 2.98 1.39
CA ALA A 12 0.45 4.01 2.39
C ALA A 12 1.57 3.62 3.36
N SER A 13 1.66 2.35 3.73
CA SER A 13 2.71 1.84 4.63
C SER A 13 4.12 1.98 4.03
N VAL A 14 4.23 1.87 2.71
CA VAL A 14 5.52 2.01 2.02
C VAL A 14 5.88 3.47 1.85
N LEU A 15 4.91 4.30 1.46
CA LEU A 15 5.08 5.76 1.35
C LEU A 15 5.43 6.41 2.69
N ALA A 16 4.96 5.86 3.81
CA ALA A 16 5.28 6.35 5.15
C ALA A 16 6.48 5.66 5.81
N ALA A 17 7.23 4.83 5.07
CA ALA A 17 8.31 4.00 5.64
C ALA A 17 9.45 4.82 6.26
N ASP A 18 9.69 6.03 5.77
CA ASP A 18 10.69 6.95 6.31
C ASP A 18 10.14 7.87 7.43
N GLY A 19 8.88 7.67 7.81
CA GLY A 19 8.16 8.45 8.82
C GLY A 19 7.63 9.79 8.32
N ARG A 20 7.66 10.03 7.00
CA ARG A 20 7.10 11.23 6.36
C ARG A 20 6.31 10.80 5.13
N VAL A 21 5.32 11.60 4.76
CA VAL A 21 4.63 11.46 3.47
C VAL A 21 4.71 12.82 2.80
N THR A 22 5.40 12.88 1.68
CA THR A 22 5.56 14.08 0.86
C THR A 22 4.25 14.42 0.14
N PRO A 23 4.09 15.65 -0.35
CA PRO A 23 2.91 16.04 -1.13
C PRO A 23 2.67 15.16 -2.35
N ASP A 24 3.73 14.70 -3.02
CA ASP A 24 3.64 13.87 -4.24
C ASP A 24 3.17 12.45 -3.91
N GLU A 25 3.70 11.85 -2.85
CA GLU A 25 3.25 10.54 -2.35
C GLU A 25 1.80 10.59 -1.87
N ARG A 26 1.42 11.68 -1.20
CA ARG A 26 0.03 11.91 -0.80
C ARG A 26 -0.89 12.08 -2.00
N ALA A 27 -0.44 12.75 -3.06
CA ALA A 27 -1.20 12.89 -4.29
C ALA A 27 -1.39 11.53 -4.99
N PHE A 28 -0.34 10.72 -5.05
CA PHE A 28 -0.40 9.35 -5.57
C PHE A 28 -1.42 8.50 -4.80
N LEU A 29 -1.33 8.49 -3.47
CA LEU A 29 -2.25 7.74 -2.62
C LEU A 29 -3.71 8.21 -2.80
N ASN A 30 -3.93 9.53 -2.86
CA ASN A 30 -5.27 10.09 -3.15
C ASN A 30 -5.82 9.64 -4.50
N GLN A 31 -5.01 9.69 -5.55
CA GLN A 31 -5.41 9.26 -6.89
C GLN A 31 -5.76 7.76 -6.90
N MET A 32 -4.99 6.94 -6.19
CA MET A 32 -5.26 5.52 -6.05
C MET A 32 -6.58 5.26 -5.34
N MET A 33 -6.84 5.91 -4.20
CA MET A 33 -8.10 5.77 -3.47
C MET A 33 -9.32 6.17 -4.34
N GLN A 34 -9.20 7.27 -5.09
CA GLN A 34 -10.24 7.70 -6.03
C GLN A 34 -10.45 6.69 -7.17
N SER A 35 -9.36 6.15 -7.74
CA SER A 35 -9.44 5.17 -8.82
C SER A 35 -10.08 3.85 -8.38
N LEU A 36 -9.92 3.49 -7.11
CA LEU A 36 -10.53 2.30 -6.52
C LEU A 36 -11.95 2.56 -5.98
N GLY A 37 -12.41 3.81 -6.06
CA GLY A 37 -13.78 4.20 -5.69
C GLY A 37 -14.02 4.24 -4.18
N LEU A 38 -12.99 4.48 -3.36
CA LEU A 38 -13.16 4.60 -1.92
C LEU A 38 -14.03 5.82 -1.58
N ASP A 39 -14.94 5.65 -0.63
CA ASP A 39 -15.72 6.75 -0.07
C ASP A 39 -14.89 7.60 0.91
N ALA A 40 -15.48 8.69 1.42
CA ALA A 40 -14.78 9.61 2.30
C ALA A 40 -14.36 8.98 3.64
N ASN A 41 -15.14 8.03 4.17
CA ASN A 41 -14.79 7.34 5.43
C ASN A 41 -13.63 6.38 5.19
N GLN A 42 -13.68 5.62 4.11
CA GLN A 42 -12.61 4.71 3.71
C GLN A 42 -11.30 5.44 3.40
N GLN A 43 -11.37 6.61 2.77
CA GLN A 43 -10.20 7.45 2.55
C GLN A 43 -9.60 7.95 3.86
N ASP A 44 -10.45 8.29 4.83
CA ASP A 44 -10.03 8.73 6.15
C ASP A 44 -9.35 7.58 6.94
N GLU A 45 -9.92 6.37 6.89
CA GLU A 45 -9.32 5.15 7.47
C GLU A 45 -7.89 4.94 6.93
N VAL A 46 -7.71 5.00 5.61
CA VAL A 46 -6.40 4.87 4.96
C VAL A 46 -5.42 5.96 5.41
N MET A 47 -5.87 7.22 5.45
CA MET A 47 -5.03 8.36 5.82
C MET A 47 -4.60 8.35 7.30
N HIS A 48 -5.45 7.79 8.17
CA HIS A 48 -5.16 7.64 9.59
C HIS A 48 -4.55 6.28 9.96
N PHE A 49 -4.25 5.44 8.95
CA PHE A 49 -3.70 4.09 9.12
C PHE A 49 -4.56 3.18 10.02
N GLU A 50 -5.87 3.43 10.10
CA GLU A 50 -6.79 2.63 10.89
C GLU A 50 -6.94 1.23 10.27
N GLY A 51 -6.56 0.18 11.00
CA GLY A 51 -6.61 -1.19 10.46
C GLY A 51 -5.45 -1.56 9.52
N ALA A 52 -4.40 -0.73 9.42
CA ALA A 52 -3.23 -1.03 8.57
C ALA A 52 -2.56 -2.37 8.91
N ASP A 53 -2.56 -2.78 10.19
CA ASP A 53 -2.01 -4.06 10.63
C ASP A 53 -2.76 -5.27 10.03
N GLU A 54 -4.05 -5.11 9.75
CA GLU A 54 -4.92 -6.15 9.19
C GLU A 54 -4.81 -6.23 7.67
N ALA A 55 -4.23 -5.22 7.02
CA ALA A 55 -4.21 -5.07 5.55
C ALA A 55 -3.43 -6.20 4.89
N ILE A 56 -2.31 -6.58 5.49
CA ILE A 56 -1.48 -7.71 5.02
C ILE A 56 -2.29 -9.01 5.05
N ALA A 57 -3.03 -9.27 6.14
CA ALA A 57 -3.82 -10.47 6.27
C ALA A 57 -4.97 -10.51 5.25
N GLN A 58 -5.62 -9.37 5.03
CA GLN A 58 -6.69 -9.25 4.04
C GLN A 58 -6.18 -9.51 2.62
N VAL A 59 -5.11 -8.83 2.19
CA VAL A 59 -4.53 -9.00 0.85
C VAL A 59 -3.98 -10.42 0.68
N ARG A 60 -3.42 -11.03 1.74
CA ARG A 60 -2.91 -12.42 1.68
C ARG A 60 -4.00 -13.44 1.34
N ASN A 61 -5.25 -13.20 1.74
CA ASN A 61 -6.38 -14.08 1.44
C ASN A 61 -6.87 -13.97 -0.01
N LEU A 62 -6.38 -13.00 -0.78
CA LEU A 62 -6.73 -12.82 -2.18
C LEU A 62 -6.05 -13.86 -3.10
N PRO A 63 -6.62 -14.09 -4.31
CA PRO A 63 -5.95 -14.86 -5.35
C PRO A 63 -4.53 -14.36 -5.61
N VAL A 64 -3.64 -15.28 -6.02
CA VAL A 64 -2.23 -14.96 -6.31
C VAL A 64 -2.10 -13.79 -7.29
N GLU A 65 -2.96 -13.76 -8.31
CA GLU A 65 -2.97 -12.69 -9.31
C GLU A 65 -3.24 -11.33 -8.65
N SER A 66 -4.30 -11.23 -7.84
CA SER A 66 -4.62 -10.01 -7.09
C SER A 66 -3.46 -9.59 -6.17
N ARG A 67 -2.85 -10.53 -5.44
CA ARG A 67 -1.68 -10.24 -4.59
C ARG A 67 -0.52 -9.64 -5.37
N ARG A 68 -0.27 -10.13 -6.60
CA ARG A 68 0.80 -9.60 -7.46
C ARG A 68 0.50 -8.18 -7.92
N ILE A 69 -0.73 -7.87 -8.34
CA ILE A 69 -1.06 -6.50 -8.76
C ILE A 69 -1.03 -5.53 -7.57
N VAL A 70 -1.33 -5.98 -6.34
CA VAL A 70 -1.10 -5.17 -5.13
C VAL A 70 0.39 -4.92 -4.89
N LEU A 71 1.24 -5.94 -5.06
CA LEU A 71 2.69 -5.79 -4.92
C LEU A 71 3.26 -4.83 -5.98
N ASP A 72 2.80 -4.93 -7.23
CA ASP A 72 3.23 -4.03 -8.31
C ASP A 72 2.91 -2.57 -7.97
N GLU A 73 1.74 -2.29 -7.40
CA GLU A 73 1.40 -0.93 -6.96
C GLU A 73 2.20 -0.45 -5.76
N VAL A 74 2.48 -1.33 -4.80
CA VAL A 74 3.37 -1.03 -3.68
C VAL A 74 4.76 -0.63 -4.20
N VAL A 75 5.28 -1.34 -5.20
CA VAL A 75 6.56 -1.00 -5.84
C VAL A 75 6.46 0.31 -6.64
N GLN A 76 5.36 0.53 -7.37
CA GLN A 76 5.15 1.79 -8.11
C GLN A 76 5.07 3.00 -7.18
N ALA A 77 4.39 2.87 -6.05
CA ALA A 77 4.30 3.93 -5.05
C ALA A 77 5.68 4.29 -4.49
N ALA A 78 6.48 3.28 -4.16
CA ALA A 78 7.85 3.44 -3.69
C ALA A 78 8.83 3.99 -4.76
N LEU A 79 8.39 4.05 -6.02
CA LEU A 79 9.14 4.65 -7.13
C LEU A 79 8.56 6.01 -7.55
N ALA A 80 7.48 6.50 -6.90
CA ALA A 80 6.77 7.70 -7.31
C ALA A 80 7.64 8.97 -7.23
N ASP A 81 8.57 9.02 -6.27
CA ASP A 81 9.56 10.10 -6.12
C ASP A 81 10.84 9.89 -6.96
N GLY A 82 10.90 8.79 -7.72
CA GLY A 82 12.01 8.38 -8.57
C GLY A 82 13.15 7.65 -7.85
N LYS A 83 13.04 7.36 -6.55
CA LYS A 83 14.09 6.67 -5.80
C LYS A 83 13.53 5.72 -4.74
N LEU A 84 13.77 4.43 -4.95
CA LEU A 84 13.56 3.44 -3.91
C LEU A 84 14.67 3.52 -2.86
N GLY A 85 14.38 4.11 -1.71
CA GLY A 85 15.24 4.17 -0.54
C GLY A 85 15.38 2.81 0.17
N ALA A 86 16.39 2.70 1.04
CA ALA A 86 16.63 1.47 1.80
C ALA A 86 15.48 1.11 2.75
N LEU A 87 14.78 2.10 3.31
CA LEU A 87 13.64 1.90 4.20
C LEU A 87 12.41 1.38 3.44
N GLU A 88 12.08 1.99 2.30
CA GLU A 88 10.96 1.55 1.46
C GLU A 88 11.23 0.15 0.90
N MET A 89 12.45 -0.12 0.43
CA MET A 89 12.83 -1.46 -0.01
C MET A 89 12.64 -2.52 1.09
N ALA A 90 12.98 -2.20 2.34
CA ALA A 90 12.77 -3.11 3.47
C ALA A 90 11.28 -3.37 3.71
N VAL A 91 10.43 -2.35 3.58
CA VAL A 91 8.97 -2.49 3.70
C VAL A 91 8.40 -3.30 2.53
N VAL A 92 8.81 -3.03 1.29
CA VAL A 92 8.42 -3.81 0.10
C VAL A 92 8.79 -5.28 0.29
N GLN A 93 10.03 -5.58 0.69
CA GLN A 93 10.46 -6.96 0.96
C GLN A 93 9.62 -7.63 2.05
N ARG A 94 9.32 -6.91 3.13
CA ARG A 94 8.45 -7.42 4.20
C ARG A 94 7.04 -7.72 3.70
N ILE A 95 6.48 -6.86 2.85
CA ILE A 95 5.15 -7.07 2.25
C ILE A 95 5.19 -8.27 1.31
N THR A 96 6.17 -8.37 0.40
CA THR A 96 6.34 -9.51 -0.51
C THR A 96 6.38 -10.85 0.22
N ALA A 97 7.20 -10.91 1.29
CA ALA A 97 7.32 -12.09 2.12
C ALA A 97 6.01 -12.42 2.85
N ALA A 98 5.34 -11.41 3.40
CA ALA A 98 4.08 -11.61 4.10
C ALA A 98 2.93 -12.03 3.18
N LEU A 99 2.95 -11.61 1.92
CA LEU A 99 2.02 -12.04 0.88
C LEU A 99 2.33 -13.44 0.33
N ALA A 100 3.41 -14.09 0.80
CA ALA A 100 3.88 -15.39 0.33
C ALA A 100 4.04 -15.42 -1.20
N LEU A 101 4.63 -14.34 -1.74
CA LEU A 101 4.98 -14.23 -3.17
C LEU A 101 6.45 -14.58 -3.44
N ASP A 102 7.23 -14.88 -2.38
CA ASP A 102 8.57 -15.46 -2.50
C ASP A 102 8.45 -16.89 -3.04
N ASN A 103 8.94 -17.10 -4.27
CA ASN A 103 9.19 -18.43 -4.85
C ASN A 103 10.66 -18.80 -4.62
#